data_AF-A0A3D6CJX6-F1
#
_entry.id   AF-A0A3D6CJX6-F1
#
_cell.length_a   1.000
_cell.length_b   1.000
_cell.length_c   1.000
_cell.angle_alpha   90.00
_cell.angle_beta   90.00
_cell.angle_gamma   90.00
#
_symmetry.space_group_name_H-M   'P 1'
#
loop_
_entity.id
_entity.type
_entity.pdbx_description
1 polymer ?
#
loop_
_entity_poly.entity_id
_entity_poly.type
_entity_poly.pdbx_seq_one_letter_code
_entity_poly.pdbx_strand_id
1 'polypeptide(L)'
;NAKSKFIPVSEDALEYCHMKAGKDMLCNYIHNNPETHLFTGKGLRLGGSSEVYQDNESYVGDLSAIIIENMPFWADYSSAPAQEVALMSDWEIKMDAIIDETIHENITSLAGVPSWMLVLLNRVLERTGKENIIEVWPNLEVYFHGGVNFNPYREQYKKMIPKADFKYYEIYNASEGFFALQDLNGSKELLLMLDYGI
;
A
#
# COMPACT_ATOMS: atom_id res chain seq x y z
N ASN A 1 -11.79 24.20 4.72
CA ASN A 1 -10.42 24.62 5.09
C ASN A 1 -9.87 23.70 6.18
N ALA A 2 -9.43 22.50 5.81
CA ALA A 2 -8.62 21.70 6.73
C ALA A 2 -7.18 22.21 6.61
N LYS A 3 -6.64 22.79 7.69
CA LYS A 3 -5.21 23.11 7.78
C LYS A 3 -4.44 21.79 7.88
N SER A 4 -3.39 21.63 7.07
CA SER A 4 -2.47 20.49 7.20
C SER A 4 -1.86 20.47 8.60
N LYS A 5 -1.80 19.28 9.22
CA LYS A 5 -1.10 19.04 10.48
C LYS A 5 0.32 18.59 10.15
N PHE A 6 1.32 19.27 10.69
CA PHE A 6 2.72 18.87 10.55
C PHE A 6 3.12 18.07 11.80
N ILE A 7 3.66 16.87 11.58
CA ILE A 7 4.04 15.93 12.63
C ILE A 7 5.51 15.58 12.39
N PRO A 8 6.40 15.78 13.37
CA PRO A 8 7.79 15.35 13.25
C PRO A 8 7.86 13.84 13.10
N VAL A 9 8.63 13.37 12.13
CA VAL A 9 8.95 11.95 11.93
C VAL A 9 10.46 11.82 12.04
N SER A 10 10.93 11.15 13.10
CA SER A 10 12.36 10.88 13.29
C SER A 10 12.81 9.65 12.49
N GLU A 11 14.12 9.50 12.32
CA GLU A 11 14.71 8.27 11.76
C GLU A 11 14.30 7.02 12.58
N ASP A 12 14.26 7.14 13.91
CA ASP A 12 13.79 6.05 14.79
C ASP A 12 12.33 5.69 14.52
N ALA A 13 11.45 6.67 14.31
CA ALA A 13 10.06 6.42 13.96
C ALA A 13 9.94 5.77 12.56
N LEU A 14 10.79 6.16 11.61
CA LEU A 14 10.82 5.50 10.31
C LEU A 14 11.26 4.04 10.45
N GLU A 15 12.39 3.76 11.09
CA GLU A 15 12.96 2.39 11.16
C GLU A 15 12.17 1.48 12.11
N TYR A 16 11.93 1.92 13.35
CA TYR A 16 11.40 1.07 14.42
C TYR A 16 9.87 1.09 14.53
N CYS A 17 9.19 2.04 13.87
CA CYS A 17 7.74 2.05 13.77
C CYS A 17 7.30 1.63 12.36
N HIS A 18 7.47 2.49 11.35
CA HIS A 18 6.86 2.25 10.03
C HIS A 18 7.50 1.10 9.24
N MET A 19 8.83 1.04 9.16
CA MET A 19 9.54 -0.01 8.42
C MET A 19 9.46 -1.35 9.14
N LYS A 20 9.62 -1.34 10.47
CA LYS A 20 9.38 -2.53 11.31
C LYS A 20 7.96 -3.07 11.09
N ALA A 21 6.95 -2.19 11.10
CA ALA A 21 5.58 -2.61 10.85
C ALA A 21 5.35 -3.29 9.51
N GLY A 22 5.96 -2.75 8.44
CA GLY A 22 5.93 -3.39 7.13
C GLY A 22 6.56 -4.78 7.15
N LYS A 23 7.70 -4.95 7.82
CA LYS A 23 8.38 -6.25 7.98
C LYS A 23 7.49 -7.24 8.75
N ASP A 24 6.94 -6.83 9.89
CA ASP A 24 6.10 -7.69 10.74
C ASP A 24 4.78 -8.07 10.03
N MET A 25 4.17 -7.15 9.28
CA MET A 25 3.02 -7.42 8.43
C MET A 25 3.32 -8.51 7.40
N LEU A 26 4.45 -8.40 6.68
CA LEU A 26 4.88 -9.39 5.70
C LEU A 26 5.17 -10.74 6.37
N CYS A 27 5.89 -10.75 7.50
CA CYS A 27 6.18 -11.96 8.26
C CYS A 27 4.90 -12.69 8.71
N ASN A 28 3.93 -11.97 9.27
CA ASN A 28 2.65 -12.55 9.67
C ASN A 28 1.87 -13.10 8.47
N TYR A 29 1.84 -12.36 7.35
CA TYR A 29 1.17 -12.82 6.15
C TYR A 29 1.78 -14.12 5.61
N ILE A 30 3.11 -14.19 5.50
CA ILE A 30 3.83 -15.39 5.00
C ILE A 30 3.63 -16.55 5.97
N HIS A 31 3.70 -16.30 7.27
CA HIS A 31 3.47 -17.33 8.29
C HIS A 31 2.08 -17.97 8.16
N ASN A 32 1.05 -17.15 7.92
CA ASN A 32 -0.32 -17.60 7.74
C ASN A 32 -0.60 -18.23 6.37
N ASN A 33 0.25 -17.98 5.37
CA ASN A 33 0.05 -18.37 3.98
C ASN A 33 1.37 -18.95 3.42
N PRO A 34 1.80 -20.15 3.85
CA PRO A 34 3.10 -20.72 3.49
C PRO A 34 3.28 -20.95 1.97
N GLU A 35 2.18 -21.10 1.23
CA GLU A 35 2.17 -21.27 -0.23
C GLU A 35 2.10 -19.93 -1.00
N THR A 36 2.34 -18.80 -0.31
CA THR A 36 2.29 -17.46 -0.91
C THR A 36 3.26 -17.32 -2.08
N HIS A 37 2.81 -16.63 -3.12
CA HIS A 37 3.63 -16.23 -4.26
C HIS A 37 4.00 -14.74 -4.22
N LEU A 38 3.87 -14.09 -3.06
CA LEU A 38 4.04 -12.65 -2.87
C LEU A 38 5.31 -12.09 -3.52
N PHE A 39 6.45 -12.73 -3.31
CA PHE A 39 7.75 -12.27 -3.82
C PHE A 39 8.09 -12.76 -5.24
N THR A 40 7.17 -13.45 -5.92
CA THR A 40 7.35 -13.85 -7.34
C THR A 40 7.02 -12.72 -8.32
N GLY A 41 6.47 -11.62 -7.80
CA GLY A 41 6.08 -10.44 -8.55
C GLY A 41 6.25 -9.17 -7.72
N LYS A 42 5.68 -8.07 -8.21
CA LYS A 42 5.77 -6.76 -7.58
C LYS A 42 4.54 -6.47 -6.71
N GLY A 43 4.74 -5.73 -5.63
CA GLY A 43 3.67 -5.12 -4.86
C GLY A 43 3.29 -3.75 -5.43
N LEU A 44 2.06 -3.61 -5.92
CA LEU A 44 1.53 -2.32 -6.36
C LEU A 44 1.15 -1.47 -5.15
N ARG A 45 1.89 -0.39 -4.92
CA ARG A 45 1.70 0.54 -3.81
C ARG A 45 1.07 1.82 -4.32
N LEU A 46 0.00 2.29 -3.67
CA LEU A 46 -0.62 3.58 -3.95
C LEU A 46 -0.62 4.46 -2.70
N GLY A 47 0.29 5.43 -2.68
CA GLY A 47 0.37 6.49 -1.66
C GLY A 47 -0.19 7.83 -2.16
N GLY A 48 -0.23 8.82 -1.27
CA GLY A 48 -0.67 10.19 -1.58
C GLY A 48 0.20 10.89 -2.63
N SER A 49 -0.23 12.06 -3.07
CA SER A 49 0.47 12.90 -4.04
C SER A 49 1.13 14.06 -3.33
N SER A 50 2.37 13.85 -2.88
CA SER A 50 3.21 14.90 -2.34
C SER A 50 4.64 14.63 -2.73
N GLU A 51 5.24 15.58 -3.45
CA GLU A 51 6.69 15.66 -3.51
C GLU A 51 7.20 16.03 -2.11
N VAL A 52 8.28 15.38 -1.69
CA VAL A 52 8.99 15.78 -0.48
C VAL A 52 9.80 17.03 -0.84
N TYR A 53 9.59 18.12 -0.10
CA TYR A 53 10.35 19.35 -0.27
C TYR A 53 11.16 19.66 0.98
N GLN A 54 12.31 20.32 0.79
CA GLN A 54 13.15 20.74 1.90
C GLN A 54 12.66 22.08 2.46
N ASP A 55 12.46 22.14 3.77
CA ASP A 55 12.22 23.36 4.55
C ASP A 55 13.29 23.49 5.63
N ASN A 56 14.25 24.40 5.41
CA ASN A 56 15.46 24.54 6.23
C ASN A 56 16.27 23.23 6.31
N GLU A 57 16.44 22.68 7.51
CA GLU A 57 17.17 21.44 7.79
C GLU A 57 16.25 20.21 7.84
N SER A 58 14.97 20.37 7.48
CA SER A 58 13.96 19.30 7.54
C SER A 58 13.32 19.06 6.18
N TYR A 59 12.85 17.84 5.97
CA TYR A 59 12.08 17.45 4.80
C TYR A 59 10.59 17.37 5.16
N VAL A 60 9.73 17.82 4.26
CA VAL A 60 8.29 17.92 4.46
C VAL A 60 7.56 17.26 3.30
N GLY A 61 6.63 16.37 3.62
CA GLY A 61 5.79 15.68 2.64
C GLY A 61 4.81 14.74 3.32
N ASP A 62 3.98 14.08 2.53
CA ASP A 62 3.13 12.99 3.01
C ASP A 62 4.00 11.86 3.59
N LEU A 63 3.56 11.26 4.70
CA LEU A 63 4.28 10.14 5.32
C LEU A 63 4.58 9.01 4.33
N SER A 64 3.66 8.72 3.40
CA SER A 64 3.90 7.69 2.38
C SER A 64 5.08 8.03 1.45
N ALA A 65 5.26 9.31 1.12
CA ALA A 65 6.37 9.76 0.27
C ALA A 65 7.71 9.63 1.02
N ILE A 66 7.73 10.06 2.29
CA ILE A 66 8.91 9.92 3.17
C ILE A 66 9.29 8.45 3.35
N ILE A 67 8.32 7.56 3.59
CA ILE A 67 8.54 6.11 3.68
C ILE A 67 9.14 5.60 2.36
N ILE A 68 8.58 5.97 1.21
CA ILE A 68 9.08 5.55 -0.11
C ILE A 68 10.53 5.95 -0.32
N GLU A 69 10.90 7.19 0.00
CA GLU A 69 12.29 7.65 -0.14
C GLU A 69 13.29 6.94 0.76
N ASN A 70 12.82 6.36 1.88
CA ASN A 70 13.65 5.68 2.86
C ASN A 70 13.54 4.16 2.80
N MET A 71 12.89 3.58 1.77
CA MET A 71 12.75 2.14 1.67
C MET A 71 14.08 1.44 1.36
N PRO A 72 14.33 0.26 1.96
CA PRO A 72 15.50 -0.52 1.61
C PRO A 72 15.41 -1.01 0.16
N PHE A 73 16.56 -1.13 -0.51
CA PHE A 73 16.63 -1.39 -1.96
C PHE A 73 15.78 -2.58 -2.42
N TRP A 74 15.70 -3.65 -1.63
CA TRP A 74 14.95 -4.86 -1.98
C TRP A 74 13.44 -4.61 -1.96
N ALA A 75 12.95 -3.78 -1.04
CA ALA A 75 11.54 -3.44 -0.91
C ALA A 75 11.11 -2.53 -2.06
N ASP A 76 11.98 -1.62 -2.46
CA ASP A 76 11.72 -0.78 -3.64
C ASP A 76 11.76 -1.59 -4.94
N TYR A 77 12.78 -2.42 -5.14
CA TYR A 77 12.89 -3.29 -6.32
C TYR A 77 11.71 -4.25 -6.49
N SER A 78 11.14 -4.74 -5.38
CA SER A 78 9.98 -5.64 -5.36
C SER A 78 8.63 -4.89 -5.42
N SER A 79 8.65 -3.60 -5.75
CA SER A 79 7.43 -2.78 -5.77
C SER A 79 7.20 -2.11 -7.12
N ALA A 80 5.94 -1.74 -7.33
CA ALA A 80 5.50 -0.93 -8.45
C ALA A 80 4.54 0.17 -7.93
N PRO A 81 4.43 1.33 -8.61
CA PRO A 81 5.29 1.78 -9.70
C PRO A 81 6.73 2.05 -9.22
N ALA A 82 7.63 2.45 -10.12
CA ALA A 82 8.93 2.98 -9.75
C ALA A 82 8.78 4.21 -8.81
N GLN A 83 9.79 4.44 -7.97
CA GLN A 83 9.78 5.54 -7.01
C GLN A 83 9.48 6.91 -7.66
N GLU A 84 10.03 7.19 -8.84
CA GLU A 84 9.81 8.43 -9.58
C GLU A 84 8.32 8.67 -9.88
N VAL A 85 7.61 7.63 -10.34
CA VAL A 85 6.16 7.69 -10.60
C VAL A 85 5.36 7.70 -9.31
N ALA A 86 5.79 6.97 -8.29
CA ALA A 86 5.13 6.94 -6.98
C ALA A 86 5.09 8.33 -6.31
N LEU A 87 6.09 9.16 -6.56
CA LEU A 87 6.27 10.48 -5.93
C LEU A 87 5.69 11.65 -6.76
N MET A 88 5.04 11.38 -7.89
CA MET A 88 4.43 12.42 -8.72
C MET A 88 3.34 13.21 -7.97
N SER A 89 3.41 14.55 -8.10
CA SER A 89 2.54 15.51 -7.41
C SER A 89 1.15 15.65 -8.04
N ASP A 90 1.04 15.57 -9.37
CA ASP A 90 -0.26 15.60 -10.05
C ASP A 90 -0.94 14.23 -9.97
N TRP A 91 -2.07 14.16 -9.27
CA TRP A 91 -2.82 12.92 -9.05
C TRP A 91 -3.27 12.25 -10.35
N GLU A 92 -3.76 13.01 -11.32
CA GLU A 92 -4.32 12.46 -12.55
C GLU A 92 -3.21 11.89 -13.43
N ILE A 93 -2.11 12.65 -13.59
CA ILE A 93 -0.95 12.19 -14.35
C ILE A 93 -0.29 10.99 -13.65
N LYS A 94 -0.15 11.03 -12.32
CA LYS A 94 0.37 9.91 -11.52
C LYS A 94 -0.43 8.63 -11.76
N MET A 95 -1.76 8.72 -11.72
CA MET A 95 -2.63 7.56 -11.90
C MET A 95 -2.43 6.93 -13.27
N ASP A 96 -2.35 7.73 -14.33
CA ASP A 96 -2.09 7.22 -15.67
C ASP A 96 -0.70 6.58 -15.77
N ALA A 97 0.33 7.20 -15.21
CA ALA A 97 1.69 6.66 -15.19
C ALA A 97 1.79 5.35 -14.41
N ILE A 98 1.12 5.23 -13.26
CA ILE A 98 1.04 3.98 -12.49
C ILE A 98 0.44 2.87 -13.35
N ILE A 99 -0.66 3.15 -14.04
CA ILE A 99 -1.31 2.14 -14.88
C ILE A 99 -0.37 1.70 -15.99
N ASP A 100 0.25 2.65 -16.70
CA ASP A 100 1.13 2.34 -17.82
C ASP A 100 2.36 1.52 -17.40
N GLU A 101 2.92 1.76 -16.20
CA GLU A 101 4.01 0.95 -15.65
C GLU A 101 3.58 -0.44 -15.15
N THR A 102 2.33 -0.61 -14.72
CA THR A 102 1.92 -1.81 -13.96
C THR A 102 1.09 -2.82 -14.75
N ILE A 103 0.43 -2.42 -15.85
CA ILE A 103 -0.48 -3.33 -16.60
C ILE A 103 0.19 -4.57 -17.19
N HIS A 104 1.50 -4.50 -17.44
CA HIS A 104 2.29 -5.60 -18.01
C HIS A 104 3.20 -6.28 -16.98
N GLU A 105 3.18 -5.81 -15.74
CA GLU A 105 3.96 -6.37 -14.65
C GLU A 105 3.23 -7.55 -13.99
N ASN A 106 4.01 -8.46 -13.42
CA ASN A 106 3.46 -9.50 -12.56
C ASN A 106 3.13 -8.90 -11.18
N ILE A 107 1.93 -8.35 -11.00
CA ILE A 107 1.49 -7.83 -9.70
C ILE A 107 0.91 -8.95 -8.85
N THR A 108 1.49 -9.14 -7.66
CA THR A 108 1.11 -10.19 -6.69
C THR A 108 0.39 -9.63 -5.47
N SER A 109 0.64 -8.37 -5.13
CA SER A 109 -0.01 -7.70 -4.01
C SER A 109 -0.38 -6.25 -4.30
N LEU A 110 -1.37 -5.77 -3.56
CA LEU A 110 -1.76 -4.37 -3.50
C LEU A 110 -1.45 -3.82 -2.10
N ALA A 111 -1.09 -2.54 -2.01
CA ALA A 111 -0.98 -1.81 -0.74
C ALA A 111 -1.47 -0.37 -0.90
N GLY A 112 -2.28 0.13 0.06
CA GLY A 112 -2.72 1.52 0.07
C GLY A 112 -4.15 1.72 0.58
N VAL A 113 -4.66 2.95 0.44
CA VAL A 113 -5.99 3.33 0.93
C VAL A 113 -7.11 2.80 0.01
N PRO A 114 -8.15 2.12 0.53
CA PRO A 114 -9.24 1.53 -0.27
C PRO A 114 -9.91 2.48 -1.26
N SER A 115 -10.19 3.73 -0.86
CA SER A 115 -10.87 4.69 -1.73
C SER A 115 -10.06 5.02 -2.98
N TRP A 116 -8.75 5.18 -2.84
CA TRP A 116 -7.84 5.53 -3.94
C TRP A 116 -7.53 4.31 -4.81
N MET A 117 -7.25 3.18 -4.17
CA MET A 117 -6.95 1.94 -4.87
C MET A 117 -8.16 1.51 -5.73
N LEU A 118 -9.39 1.70 -5.24
CA LEU A 118 -10.58 1.42 -6.03
C LEU A 118 -10.65 2.26 -7.31
N VAL A 119 -10.29 3.54 -7.26
CA VAL A 119 -10.24 4.40 -8.46
C VAL A 119 -9.20 3.87 -9.45
N LEU A 120 -8.02 3.48 -8.97
CA LEU A 120 -6.96 2.92 -9.81
C LEU A 120 -7.42 1.64 -10.50
N LEU A 121 -7.98 0.70 -9.75
CA LEU A 121 -8.45 -0.57 -10.30
C LEU A 121 -9.55 -0.36 -11.35
N ASN A 122 -10.46 0.60 -11.17
CA ASN A 122 -11.47 0.90 -12.19
C ASN A 122 -10.83 1.43 -13.48
N ARG A 123 -9.86 2.35 -13.37
CA ARG A 123 -9.13 2.85 -14.54
C ARG A 123 -8.31 1.77 -15.25
N VAL A 124 -7.74 0.83 -14.49
CA VAL A 124 -7.07 -0.36 -15.07
C VAL A 124 -8.05 -1.17 -15.91
N LEU A 125 -9.25 -1.45 -15.40
CA LEU A 125 -10.29 -2.19 -16.17
C LEU A 125 -10.74 -1.40 -17.39
N GLU A 126 -10.94 -0.09 -17.27
CA GLU A 126 -11.30 0.78 -18.41
C GLU A 126 -10.22 0.78 -19.49
N ARG A 127 -8.93 0.89 -19.12
CA ARG A 127 -7.80 0.93 -20.05
C ARG A 127 -7.55 -0.41 -20.72
N THR A 128 -7.75 -1.51 -20.00
CA THR A 128 -7.49 -2.87 -20.51
C THR A 128 -8.70 -3.51 -21.18
N GLY A 129 -9.91 -2.99 -20.93
CA GLY A 129 -11.18 -3.55 -21.40
C GLY A 129 -11.51 -4.91 -20.75
N LYS A 130 -10.86 -5.26 -19.64
CA LYS A 130 -11.07 -6.52 -18.91
C LYS A 130 -12.27 -6.43 -17.97
N GLU A 131 -12.89 -7.57 -17.68
CA GLU A 131 -14.07 -7.59 -16.81
C GLU A 131 -13.70 -7.53 -15.32
N ASN A 132 -12.52 -8.04 -14.96
CA ASN A 132 -12.04 -8.09 -13.59
C ASN A 132 -10.51 -8.06 -13.51
N ILE A 133 -9.98 -7.74 -12.32
CA ILE A 133 -8.55 -7.48 -12.09
C ILE A 133 -7.70 -8.73 -12.23
N ILE A 134 -8.24 -9.92 -12.00
CA ILE A 134 -7.49 -11.18 -12.13
C ILE A 134 -7.15 -11.48 -13.59
N GLU A 135 -7.94 -10.96 -14.55
CA GLU A 135 -7.58 -11.05 -15.97
C GLU A 135 -6.39 -10.15 -16.37
N VAL A 136 -6.12 -9.11 -15.57
CA VAL A 136 -4.97 -8.21 -15.75
C VAL A 136 -3.76 -8.75 -15.00
N TRP A 137 -3.95 -9.12 -13.73
CA TRP A 137 -2.92 -9.64 -12.84
C TRP A 137 -3.31 -11.01 -12.26
N PRO A 138 -3.05 -12.12 -12.98
CA PRO A 138 -3.50 -13.46 -12.57
C PRO A 138 -2.94 -13.94 -11.23
N ASN A 139 -1.74 -13.50 -10.87
CA ASN A 139 -1.05 -13.91 -9.66
C ASN A 139 -1.37 -13.02 -8.45
N LEU A 140 -2.28 -12.05 -8.59
CA LEU A 140 -2.68 -11.19 -7.49
C LEU A 140 -3.34 -12.01 -6.37
N GLU A 141 -2.84 -11.91 -5.15
CA GLU A 141 -3.28 -12.76 -4.03
C GLU A 141 -3.67 -12.01 -2.75
N VAL A 142 -3.17 -10.79 -2.55
CA VAL A 142 -3.45 -10.03 -1.32
C VAL A 142 -3.55 -8.52 -1.54
N TYR A 143 -4.43 -7.89 -0.76
CA TYR A 143 -4.47 -6.45 -0.58
C TYR A 143 -4.24 -6.08 0.90
N PHE A 144 -3.15 -5.38 1.18
CA PHE A 144 -2.85 -4.75 2.47
C PHE A 144 -3.46 -3.34 2.51
N HIS A 145 -4.47 -3.13 3.35
CA HIS A 145 -5.27 -1.92 3.32
C HIS A 145 -5.38 -1.22 4.67
N GLY A 146 -5.43 0.11 4.65
CA GLY A 146 -5.54 0.92 5.86
C GLY A 146 -5.97 2.35 5.58
N GLY A 147 -5.93 3.20 6.60
CA GLY A 147 -6.25 4.63 6.51
C GLY A 147 -7.75 4.96 6.51
N VAL A 148 -8.62 4.05 6.07
CA VAL A 148 -10.09 4.16 6.19
C VAL A 148 -10.74 2.80 6.46
N ASN A 149 -11.95 2.83 7.02
CA ASN A 149 -12.75 1.61 7.22
C ASN A 149 -12.99 0.91 5.87
N PHE A 150 -12.59 -0.36 5.76
CA PHE A 150 -12.71 -1.14 4.53
C PHE A 150 -14.13 -1.68 4.27
N ASN A 151 -14.96 -1.84 5.30
CA ASN A 151 -16.26 -2.50 5.18
C ASN A 151 -17.20 -1.91 4.10
N PRO A 152 -17.27 -0.58 3.89
CA PRO A 152 -18.07 0.00 2.80
C PRO A 152 -17.62 -0.41 1.40
N TYR A 153 -16.33 -0.73 1.22
CA TYR A 153 -15.73 -1.06 -0.08
C TYR A 153 -15.72 -2.56 -0.38
N ARG A 154 -15.88 -3.41 0.65
CA ARG A 154 -15.69 -4.86 0.56
C ARG A 154 -16.44 -5.53 -0.60
N GLU A 155 -17.70 -5.17 -0.82
CA GLU A 155 -18.51 -5.78 -1.89
C GLU A 155 -18.11 -5.29 -3.29
N GLN A 156 -17.55 -4.09 -3.43
CA GLN A 156 -17.01 -3.59 -4.70
C GLN A 156 -15.71 -4.35 -5.05
N TYR A 157 -14.81 -4.49 -4.08
CA TYR A 157 -13.58 -5.25 -4.27
C TYR A 157 -13.81 -6.72 -4.61
N LYS A 158 -14.77 -7.39 -3.96
CA LYS A 158 -15.13 -8.78 -4.30
C LYS A 158 -15.62 -8.94 -5.75
N LYS A 159 -16.35 -7.94 -6.27
CA LYS A 159 -16.81 -7.95 -7.67
C LYS A 159 -15.66 -7.74 -8.64
N MET A 160 -14.76 -6.80 -8.32
CA MET A 160 -13.61 -6.46 -9.17
C MET A 160 -12.49 -7.51 -9.12
N ILE A 161 -12.39 -8.25 -8.02
CA ILE A 161 -11.39 -9.29 -7.78
C ILE A 161 -12.14 -10.58 -7.40
N PRO A 162 -12.76 -11.26 -8.38
CA PRO A 162 -13.60 -12.45 -8.14
C PRO A 162 -12.75 -13.70 -7.90
N LYS A 163 -11.84 -13.64 -6.93
CA LYS A 163 -10.91 -14.71 -6.54
C LYS A 163 -11.22 -15.13 -5.10
N ALA A 164 -11.70 -16.37 -4.94
CA ALA A 164 -12.27 -16.85 -3.67
C ALA A 164 -11.26 -16.93 -2.53
N ASP A 165 -9.99 -17.16 -2.85
CA ASP A 165 -8.86 -17.24 -1.93
C ASP A 165 -8.11 -15.91 -1.77
N PHE A 166 -8.56 -14.84 -2.42
CA PHE A 166 -7.96 -13.51 -2.30
C PHE A 166 -8.02 -12.99 -0.86
N LYS A 167 -6.90 -12.46 -0.37
CA LYS A 167 -6.75 -12.01 1.00
C LYS A 167 -6.89 -10.50 1.11
N TYR A 168 -7.62 -10.05 2.12
CA TYR A 168 -7.67 -8.65 2.55
C TYR A 168 -7.08 -8.60 3.95
N TYR A 169 -5.96 -7.92 4.11
CA TYR A 169 -5.27 -7.74 5.39
C TYR A 169 -5.35 -6.29 5.81
N GLU A 170 -5.94 -6.04 6.97
CA GLU A 170 -6.11 -4.71 7.49
C GLU A 170 -4.89 -4.26 8.31
N ILE A 171 -4.47 -3.02 8.08
CA ILE A 171 -3.45 -2.33 8.86
C ILE A 171 -4.01 -1.02 9.40
N TYR A 172 -3.56 -0.65 10.59
CA TYR A 172 -3.91 0.61 11.21
C TYR A 172 -2.67 1.48 11.37
N ASN A 173 -2.41 2.27 10.34
CA ASN A 173 -1.34 3.25 10.29
C ASN A 173 -1.90 4.67 10.12
N ALA A 174 -1.16 5.65 10.63
CA ALA A 174 -1.39 7.07 10.49
C ALA A 174 -0.05 7.82 10.39
N SER A 175 -0.10 9.13 10.16
CA SER A 175 1.10 9.99 10.17
C SER A 175 1.83 9.97 11.53
N GLU A 176 1.10 9.69 12.61
CA GLU A 176 1.62 9.58 13.97
C GLU A 176 2.31 8.25 14.29
N GLY A 177 2.09 7.21 13.48
CA GLY A 177 2.64 5.89 13.75
C GLY A 177 1.81 4.74 13.17
N PHE A 178 2.35 3.53 13.29
CA PHE A 178 1.70 2.29 12.92
C PHE A 178 1.24 1.56 14.19
N PHE A 179 -0.06 1.49 14.44
CA PHE A 179 -0.58 1.03 15.72
C PHE A 179 -0.85 -0.48 15.74
N ALA A 180 -1.47 -1.01 14.69
CA ALA A 180 -1.98 -2.38 14.72
C ALA A 180 -2.02 -3.01 13.32
N LEU A 181 -1.98 -4.33 13.25
CA LEU A 181 -2.10 -5.10 12.01
C LEU A 181 -2.97 -6.35 12.23
N GLN A 182 -3.58 -6.84 11.16
CA GLN A 182 -4.23 -8.14 11.18
C GLN A 182 -3.17 -9.24 11.14
N ASP A 183 -3.09 -10.04 12.21
CA ASP A 183 -2.11 -11.09 12.40
C ASP A 183 -2.62 -12.49 12.02
N LEU A 184 -3.93 -12.65 11.78
CA LEU A 184 -4.56 -13.93 11.47
C LEU A 184 -5.44 -13.87 10.21
N ASN A 185 -5.40 -14.95 9.41
CA ASN A 185 -6.29 -15.14 8.27
C ASN A 185 -7.77 -15.14 8.70
N GLY A 186 -8.61 -14.35 8.01
CA GLY A 186 -10.06 -14.33 8.23
C GLY A 186 -10.52 -13.59 9.50
N SER A 187 -9.59 -13.12 10.33
CA SER A 187 -9.90 -12.25 11.47
C SER A 187 -10.34 -10.86 10.98
N LYS A 188 -11.16 -10.19 11.80
CA LYS A 188 -11.48 -8.75 11.66
C LYS A 188 -10.87 -7.92 12.80
N GLU A 189 -10.14 -8.59 13.69
CA GLU A 189 -9.45 -7.97 14.81
C GLU A 189 -8.03 -7.61 14.38
N LEU A 190 -7.45 -6.63 15.08
CA LEU A 190 -6.08 -6.20 14.85
C LEU A 190 -5.25 -6.45 16.11
N LEU A 191 -4.06 -7.00 15.92
CA LEU A 191 -3.03 -7.11 16.93
C LEU A 191 -2.39 -5.72 17.14
N LEU A 192 -2.47 -5.21 18.36
CA LEU A 192 -1.82 -3.96 18.76
C LEU A 192 -0.30 -4.18 18.91
N MET A 193 0.49 -3.34 18.25
CA MET A 193 1.95 -3.46 18.20
C MET A 193 2.59 -2.56 19.27
N LEU A 194 2.81 -3.14 20.46
CA LEU A 194 3.23 -2.41 21.66
C LEU A 194 4.70 -1.95 21.65
N ASP A 195 5.51 -2.46 20.73
CA ASP A 195 6.96 -2.29 20.68
C ASP A 195 7.43 -1.50 19.45
N TYR A 196 6.53 -0.67 18.89
CA TYR A 196 6.81 0.21 17.75
C TYR A 196 7.21 1.64 18.18
N GLY A 197 7.30 1.91 19.48
CA GLY A 197 7.86 3.16 20.00
C GLY A 197 7.00 4.41 19.75
N ILE A 198 5.68 4.24 19.69
CA ILE A 198 4.69 5.32 19.59
C ILE A 198 4.38 5.93 20.97
#